data_AF-A0A919ZBW1-F1
#
_entry.id   AF-A0A919ZBW1-F1
#
_cell.length_a   1.000
_cell.length_b   1.000
_cell.length_c   1.000
_cell.angle_alpha   90.00
_cell.angle_beta   90.00
_cell.angle_gamma   90.00
#
_symmetry.space_group_name_H-M   'P 1'
#
loop_
_entity.id
_entity.type
_entity.pdbx_description
1 polymer ?
#
loop_
_entity_poly.entity_id
_entity_poly.type
_entity_poly.pdbx_seq_one_letter_code
_entity_poly.pdbx_strand_id
1 'polypeptide(L)'
;MVQRNQHQEPMDKAIENANAAVEAAQDAERAVAQANASADPEEMRIARQWAHQAEQQLHEAERRLGVVGYTDPARPATAKAQEQLSEGQLDMEIAQDAAKQPKQIR
;
A
#
# COMPACT_ATOMS: atom_id res chain seq x y z
N MET A 1 -1.10 5.26 37.96
CA MET A 1 -0.18 4.50 37.09
C MET A 1 -1.02 3.82 36.04
N VAL A 2 -1.00 4.31 34.80
CA VAL A 2 -1.81 3.73 33.72
C VAL A 2 -1.01 2.56 33.16
N GLN A 3 -1.51 1.34 33.33
CA GLN A 3 -1.02 0.17 32.57
C GLN A 3 -1.32 0.46 31.10
N ARG A 4 -0.35 1.04 30.39
CA ARG A 4 -0.33 1.01 28.94
C ARG A 4 -0.20 -0.47 28.59
N ASN A 5 -1.28 -1.05 28.11
CA ASN A 5 -1.31 -2.44 27.68
C ASN A 5 -0.19 -2.63 26.65
N GLN A 6 0.80 -3.45 26.98
CA GLN A 6 1.98 -3.72 26.13
C GLN A 6 1.61 -4.28 24.73
N HIS A 7 0.35 -4.68 24.55
CA HIS A 7 -0.22 -5.15 23.29
C HIS A 7 -0.84 -4.04 22.43
N GLN A 8 -1.07 -2.82 22.95
CA GLN A 8 -1.65 -1.71 22.19
C GLN A 8 -0.62 -1.02 21.28
N GLU A 9 0.61 -0.78 21.79
CA GLU A 9 1.69 -0.19 20.99
C GLU A 9 2.05 -0.94 19.69
N PRO A 10 2.16 -2.29 19.66
CA PRO A 10 2.46 -3.00 18.42
C PRO A 10 1.32 -2.93 17.40
N MET A 11 0.07 -2.77 17.85
CA MET A 11 -1.10 -2.72 16.99
C MET A 11 -1.32 -1.34 16.36
N ASP A 12 -1.15 -0.28 17.15
CA ASP A 12 -1.21 1.09 16.63
C ASP A 12 -0.10 1.29 15.59
N LYS A 13 1.11 0.76 15.83
CA LYS A 13 2.20 0.74 14.85
C LYS A 13 1.89 -0.09 13.60
N ALA A 14 1.17 -1.21 13.73
CA ALA A 14 0.78 -2.01 12.57
C ALA A 14 -0.22 -1.27 11.68
N ILE A 15 -1.17 -0.55 12.29
CA ILE A 15 -2.14 0.30 11.59
C ILE A 15 -1.44 1.51 10.96
N GLU A 16 -0.51 2.16 11.66
CA GLU A 16 0.30 3.25 11.09
C GLU A 16 1.11 2.78 9.87
N ASN A 17 1.76 1.61 9.97
CA ASN A 17 2.46 1.01 8.83
C ASN A 17 1.52 0.70 7.67
N ALA A 18 0.30 0.22 7.95
CA ALA A 18 -0.71 -0.02 6.93
C ALA A 18 -1.12 1.27 6.23
N ASN A 19 -1.41 2.33 6.98
CA ASN A 19 -1.75 3.64 6.42
C ASN A 19 -0.60 4.20 5.57
N ALA A 20 0.64 4.10 6.05
CA ALA A 20 1.81 4.56 5.30
C ALA A 20 2.02 3.76 4.00
N ALA A 21 1.78 2.44 4.02
CA ALA A 21 1.87 1.61 2.83
C ALA A 21 0.77 1.96 1.80
N VAL A 22 -0.44 2.24 2.25
CA VAL A 22 -1.55 2.71 1.40
C VAL A 22 -1.23 4.07 0.77
N GLU A 23 -0.68 5.01 1.55
CA GLU A 23 -0.26 6.32 1.05
C GLU A 23 0.85 6.18 -0.01
N ALA A 24 1.85 5.33 0.25
CA ALA A 24 2.90 5.02 -0.72
C ALA A 24 2.36 4.40 -2.02
N ALA A 25 1.33 3.56 -1.93
CA ALA A 25 0.64 3.00 -3.08
C ALA A 25 -0.08 4.07 -3.90
N GLN A 26 -0.84 4.96 -3.25
CA GLN A 26 -1.52 6.07 -3.94
C GLN A 26 -0.54 7.01 -4.64
N ASP A 27 0.59 7.30 -4.01
CA ASP A 27 1.64 8.13 -4.62
C ASP A 27 2.30 7.43 -5.82
N ALA A 28 2.54 6.11 -5.72
CA ALA A 28 3.05 5.32 -6.84
C ALA A 28 2.04 5.25 -8.00
N GLU A 29 0.75 5.13 -7.71
CA GLU A 29 -0.32 5.16 -8.72
C GLU A 29 -0.32 6.48 -9.48
N ARG A 30 -0.25 7.61 -8.75
CA ARG A 30 -0.15 8.94 -9.34
C ARG A 30 1.11 9.10 -10.19
N ALA A 31 2.25 8.57 -9.73
CA ALA A 31 3.48 8.60 -10.49
C ALA A 31 3.36 7.83 -11.80
N VAL A 32 2.71 6.65 -11.79
CA VAL A 32 2.44 5.88 -13.02
C VAL A 32 1.49 6.63 -13.95
N ALA A 33 0.42 7.22 -13.41
CA ALA A 33 -0.54 7.99 -14.20
C ALA A 33 0.13 9.21 -14.85
N GLN A 34 0.99 9.92 -14.10
CA GLN A 34 1.76 11.06 -14.59
C GLN A 34 2.76 10.64 -15.67
N ALA A 35 3.53 9.56 -15.43
CA ALA A 35 4.47 9.03 -16.41
C ALA A 35 3.78 8.55 -17.70
N ASN A 36 2.57 7.99 -17.58
CA ASN A 36 1.74 7.64 -18.73
C ASN A 36 1.27 8.88 -19.50
N ALA A 37 0.96 9.97 -18.81
CA ALA A 37 0.52 11.22 -19.42
C ALA A 37 1.67 12.00 -20.08
N SER A 38 2.87 11.98 -19.49
CA SER A 38 4.07 12.60 -20.04
C SER A 38 4.67 11.81 -21.22
N ALA A 39 4.30 10.53 -21.35
CA ALA A 39 4.89 9.59 -22.31
C ALA A 39 6.42 9.51 -22.22
N ASP A 40 6.98 9.82 -21.04
CA ASP A 40 8.41 9.77 -20.78
C ASP A 40 8.82 8.35 -20.32
N PRO A 41 9.68 7.64 -21.07
CA PRO A 41 10.12 6.30 -20.74
C PRO A 41 10.98 6.24 -19.45
N GLU A 42 11.72 7.30 -19.10
CA GLU A 42 12.48 7.33 -17.85
C GLU A 42 11.55 7.55 -16.64
N GLU A 43 10.56 8.44 -16.75
CA GLU A 43 9.55 8.59 -15.70
C GLU A 43 8.74 7.30 -15.52
N MET A 44 8.42 6.61 -16.63
CA MET A 44 7.74 5.32 -16.57
C MET A 44 8.58 4.25 -15.87
N ARG A 45 9.90 4.23 -16.11
CA ARG A 45 10.82 3.31 -15.43
C ARG A 45 10.87 3.55 -13.92
N ILE A 46 10.92 4.83 -13.51
CA ILE A 46 10.92 5.23 -12.09
C ILE A 46 9.57 4.88 -11.44
N ALA A 47 8.46 5.23 -12.10
CA ALA A 47 7.12 4.95 -11.61
C ALA A 47 6.87 3.45 -11.43
N ARG A 48 7.37 2.60 -12.33
CA ARG A 48 7.34 1.13 -12.16
C ARG A 48 8.12 0.66 -10.94
N GLN A 49 9.29 1.25 -10.67
CA GLN A 49 10.05 0.91 -9.45
C GLN A 49 9.28 1.31 -8.19
N TRP A 50 8.66 2.49 -8.19
CA TRP A 50 7.86 2.97 -7.07
C TRP A 50 6.62 2.10 -6.84
N ALA A 51 5.91 1.72 -7.91
CA ALA A 51 4.76 0.81 -7.84
C ALA A 51 5.16 -0.57 -7.28
N HIS A 52 6.29 -1.11 -7.70
CA HIS A 52 6.78 -2.38 -7.15
C HIS A 52 7.19 -2.26 -5.67
N GLN A 53 7.83 -1.15 -5.29
CA GLN A 53 8.20 -0.92 -3.90
C GLN A 53 6.96 -0.72 -3.01
N ALA A 54 5.94 -0.02 -3.49
CA ALA A 54 4.69 0.19 -2.78
C ALA A 54 3.91 -1.13 -2.61
N GLU A 55 3.84 -1.97 -3.65
CA GLU A 55 3.28 -3.32 -3.56
C GLU A 55 3.97 -4.16 -2.47
N GLN A 56 5.31 -4.14 -2.41
CA GLN A 56 6.05 -4.83 -1.36
C GLN A 56 5.71 -4.30 0.05
N GLN A 57 5.55 -2.98 0.19
CA GLN A 57 5.16 -2.36 1.47
C GLN A 57 3.74 -2.75 1.88
N LEU A 58 2.79 -2.80 0.94
CA LEU A 58 1.43 -3.26 1.19
C LEU A 58 1.40 -4.70 1.68
N HIS A 59 2.12 -5.62 1.02
CA HIS A 59 2.23 -7.01 1.47
C HIS A 59 2.91 -7.15 2.83
N GLU A 60 3.93 -6.35 3.11
CA GLU A 60 4.57 -6.36 4.42
C GLU A 60 3.63 -5.84 5.52
N ALA A 61 2.92 -4.75 5.25
CA ALA A 61 1.95 -4.18 6.17
C ALA A 61 0.78 -5.16 6.43
N GLU A 62 0.27 -5.83 5.40
CA GLU A 62 -0.77 -6.86 5.52
C GLU A 62 -0.31 -8.02 6.39
N ARG A 63 0.91 -8.53 6.18
CA ARG A 63 1.47 -9.59 7.04
C ARG A 63 1.60 -9.16 8.49
N ARG A 64 2.09 -7.95 8.74
CA ARG A 64 2.24 -7.41 10.11
C ARG A 64 0.87 -7.21 10.77
N LEU A 65 -0.09 -6.64 10.04
CA LEU A 65 -1.45 -6.42 10.52
C LEU A 65 -2.16 -7.76 10.80
N GLY A 66 -1.96 -8.77 9.95
CA GLY A 66 -2.50 -10.12 10.14
C GLY A 66 -1.92 -10.83 11.38
N VAL A 67 -0.62 -10.73 11.63
CA VAL A 67 0.03 -11.30 12.83
C VAL A 67 -0.51 -10.65 14.11
N VAL A 68 -0.66 -9.32 14.12
CA VAL A 68 -1.17 -8.61 15.30
C VAL A 68 -2.68 -8.81 15.46
N GLY A 69 -3.45 -8.77 14.36
CA GLY A 69 -4.90 -9.00 14.34
C GLY A 69 -5.31 -10.41 14.78
N TYR A 70 -4.46 -11.43 14.58
CA TYR A 70 -4.68 -12.77 15.13
C TYR A 70 -4.61 -12.81 16.66
N THR A 71 -3.88 -11.85 17.25
CA THR A 71 -3.66 -11.76 18.71
C THR A 71 -4.75 -10.94 19.40
N ASP A 72 -5.40 -10.02 18.69
CA ASP A 72 -6.52 -9.19 19.18
C ASP A 72 -7.57 -8.96 18.06
N PRO A 73 -8.41 -9.97 17.76
CA PRO A 73 -9.33 -9.93 16.61
C PRO A 73 -10.54 -8.98 16.77
N ALA A 74 -10.69 -8.32 17.92
CA ALA A 74 -11.89 -7.58 18.29
C ALA A 74 -11.89 -6.10 17.86
N ARG A 75 -10.88 -5.63 17.11
CA ARG A 75 -10.76 -4.20 16.75
C ARG A 75 -11.30 -3.89 15.35
N PRO A 76 -12.33 -3.03 15.22
CA PRO A 76 -12.82 -2.55 13.92
C PRO A 76 -11.74 -1.84 13.10
N ALA A 77 -10.78 -1.20 13.76
CA ALA A 77 -9.70 -0.46 13.11
C ALA A 77 -8.76 -1.35 12.28
N THR A 78 -8.51 -2.60 12.70
CA THR A 78 -7.70 -3.53 11.91
C THR A 78 -8.44 -4.09 10.72
N ALA A 79 -9.75 -4.34 10.84
CA ALA A 79 -10.55 -4.75 9.68
C ALA A 79 -10.53 -3.66 8.59
N LYS A 80 -10.69 -2.39 8.98
CA LYS A 80 -10.61 -1.26 8.05
C LYS A 80 -9.21 -1.12 7.42
N ALA A 81 -8.15 -1.19 8.22
CA ALA A 81 -6.79 -1.11 7.69
C ALA A 81 -6.48 -2.28 6.74
N GLN A 82 -7.03 -3.47 7.00
CA GLN A 82 -6.86 -4.63 6.13
C GLN A 82 -7.60 -4.46 4.80
N GLU A 83 -8.83 -3.95 4.84
CA GLU A 83 -9.61 -3.61 3.63
C GLU A 83 -8.85 -2.59 2.76
N GLN A 84 -8.33 -1.51 3.37
CA GLN A 84 -7.54 -0.49 2.66
C GLN A 84 -6.25 -1.06 2.06
N LEU A 85 -5.59 -2.01 2.74
CA LEU A 85 -4.42 -2.69 2.19
C LEU A 85 -4.77 -3.55 0.98
N SER A 86 -5.90 -4.28 1.04
CA SER A 86 -6.37 -5.08 -0.10
C SER A 86 -6.78 -4.21 -1.28
N GLU A 87 -7.47 -3.08 -1.05
CA GLU A 87 -7.76 -2.09 -2.10
C GLU A 87 -6.47 -1.55 -2.71
N GLY A 88 -5.50 -1.13 -1.89
CA GLY A 88 -4.22 -0.63 -2.37
C GLY A 88 -3.42 -1.66 -3.17
N GLN A 89 -3.50 -2.95 -2.83
CA GLN A 89 -2.87 -4.02 -3.61
C GLN A 89 -3.50 -4.16 -5.00
N LEU A 90 -4.84 -4.11 -5.08
CA LEU A 90 -5.55 -4.15 -6.35
C LEU A 90 -5.21 -2.93 -7.21
N ASP A 91 -5.17 -1.74 -6.62
CA ASP A 91 -4.80 -0.50 -7.30
C ASP A 91 -3.36 -0.57 -7.84
N MET A 92 -2.44 -1.18 -7.08
CA MET A 92 -1.06 -1.41 -7.53
C MET A 92 -0.95 -2.42 -8.65
N GLU A 93 -1.74 -3.49 -8.63
CA GLU A 93 -1.81 -4.44 -9.75
C GLU A 93 -2.25 -3.72 -11.04
N ILE A 94 -3.30 -2.89 -10.94
CA ILE A 94 -3.81 -2.07 -12.05
C ILE A 94 -2.75 -1.06 -12.52
N ALA A 95 -2.09 -0.36 -11.61
CA ALA A 95 -1.05 0.62 -11.94
C ALA A 95 0.14 -0.06 -12.64
N GLN A 96 0.59 -1.21 -12.15
CA GLN A 96 1.67 -1.95 -12.79
C GLN A 96 1.29 -2.43 -14.19
N ASP A 97 0.06 -2.88 -14.40
CA ASP A 97 -0.41 -3.28 -15.71
C ASP A 97 -0.56 -2.09 -16.67
N ALA A 98 -1.07 -0.96 -16.18
CA ALA A 98 -1.10 0.30 -16.93
C ALA A 98 0.31 0.79 -17.28
N ALA A 99 1.29 0.55 -16.40
CA ALA A 99 2.68 0.89 -16.66
C ALA A 99 3.30 -0.04 -17.72
N LYS A 100 2.92 -1.33 -17.78
CA LYS A 100 3.38 -2.29 -18.80
C LYS A 100 2.83 -2.00 -20.19
N GLN A 101 1.57 -1.54 -20.25
CA GLN A 101 0.90 -1.17 -21.49
C GLN A 101 0.60 0.34 -21.49
N PRO A 102 1.61 1.22 -21.63
CA PRO A 102 1.34 2.63 -21.82
C PRO A 102 0.42 2.72 -23.04
N LYS A 103 -0.78 3.31 -22.86
CA LYS A 103 -1.84 3.36 -23.88
C LYS A 103 -1.18 3.58 -25.23
N GLN A 104 -1.23 2.58 -26.11
CA GLN A 104 -0.97 2.81 -27.52
C GLN A 104 -2.10 3.72 -27.99
N ILE A 105 -1.87 5.03 -27.87
CA ILE A 105 -2.70 6.05 -28.49
C ILE A 105 -2.65 5.73 -29.99
N ARG A 106 -3.73 5.14 -30.50
CA ARG A 106 -4.04 5.14 -31.93
C ARG A 106 -4.61 6.50 -32.30
#